data_AF-A0A7C8N643-F1
#
_entry.id   AF-A0A7C8N643-F1
#
_cell.length_a   1.000
_cell.length_b   1.000
_cell.length_c   1.000
_cell.angle_alpha   90.00
_cell.angle_beta   90.00
_cell.angle_gamma   90.00
#
_symmetry.space_group_name_H-M   'P 1'
#
loop_
_entity.id
_entity.type
_entity.pdbx_description
1 polymer ?
#
loop_
_entity_poly.entity_id
_entity_poly.type
_entity_poly.pdbx_seq_one_letter_code
_entity_poly.pdbx_strand_id
1 'polypeptide(L)'
;MHLALQALRKYKNSEEEVEDKEEEEEEEEPPSLLLLLATTNADKPSSPASYEHRLAMMCLLAEEIQNKISSSSSSSSSSSSSSIDNILAPQIDIGITPHPRFIDKSTDLSNHPFFPSEVTRQVWILGYDTLIRLLNPKYYPPHHTLTDLHTTLLSSTNRILVFTRPGTDLGNESSQYEYSNSLDPSISKKIDMVVPDDPEQVDGVSSTNVRNGVRDGSEDWELGVCSGVARWIGREGLYL
;
A
#
# COMPACT_ATOMS: atom_id res chain seq x y z
N MET A 1 -6.19 1.19 5.33
CA MET A 1 -6.23 0.02 6.23
C MET A 1 -6.60 -1.25 5.48
N HIS A 2 -7.81 -1.37 4.91
CA HIS A 2 -8.28 -2.59 4.22
C HIS A 2 -7.33 -3.10 3.14
N LEU A 3 -6.90 -2.21 2.23
CA LEU A 3 -5.93 -2.55 1.18
C LEU A 3 -4.58 -3.08 1.73
N ALA A 4 -4.11 -2.51 2.85
CA ALA A 4 -2.86 -2.97 3.48
C ALA A 4 -3.01 -4.36 4.10
N LEU A 5 -4.15 -4.62 4.77
CA LEU A 5 -4.46 -5.94 5.32
C LEU A 5 -4.58 -7.00 4.21
N GLN A 6 -5.24 -6.67 3.10
CA GLN A 6 -5.36 -7.57 1.96
C GLN A 6 -4.01 -7.84 1.29
N ALA A 7 -3.16 -6.82 1.15
CA ALA A 7 -1.81 -6.97 0.63
C ALA A 7 -0.96 -7.91 1.51
N LEU A 8 -0.99 -7.71 2.83
CA LEU A 8 -0.27 -8.56 3.78
C LEU A 8 -0.74 -10.01 3.71
N ARG A 9 -2.05 -10.26 3.60
CA ARG A 9 -2.58 -11.63 3.42
C ARG A 9 -2.14 -12.26 2.11
N LYS A 10 -2.18 -11.51 1.00
CA LYS A 10 -1.78 -12.02 -0.32
C LYS A 10 -0.34 -12.51 -0.33
N TYR A 11 0.58 -11.72 0.22
CA TYR A 11 2.01 -12.06 0.24
C TYR A 11 2.42 -12.95 1.41
N LYS A 12 1.54 -13.16 2.39
CA LYS A 12 1.69 -14.22 3.37
C LYS A 12 1.26 -15.57 2.78
N ASN A 13 0.08 -15.64 2.17
CA ASN A 13 -0.48 -16.90 1.65
C ASN A 13 0.19 -17.38 0.36
N SER A 14 0.97 -16.54 -0.35
CA SER A 14 1.83 -17.03 -1.42
C SER A 14 2.88 -18.03 -0.95
N GLU A 15 3.12 -18.14 0.37
CA GLU A 15 3.92 -19.20 0.99
C GLU A 15 3.16 -20.54 1.06
N GLU A 16 1.83 -20.54 1.18
CA GLU A 16 1.02 -21.75 1.44
C GLU A 16 0.60 -22.49 0.15
N GLU A 17 0.48 -21.81 -1.00
CA GLU A 17 0.03 -22.44 -2.27
C GLU A 17 1.15 -23.16 -3.06
N VAL A 18 2.38 -23.22 -2.53
CA VAL A 18 3.58 -23.77 -3.22
C VAL A 18 3.95 -25.19 -2.77
N GLU A 19 3.11 -25.87 -1.97
CA GLU A 19 3.39 -27.23 -1.44
C GLU A 19 3.58 -28.35 -2.50
N ASP A 20 3.41 -28.10 -3.81
CA ASP A 20 3.53 -29.09 -4.88
C ASP A 20 4.69 -28.86 -5.89
N LYS A 21 5.72 -28.06 -5.55
CA LYS A 21 6.93 -27.91 -6.41
C LYS A 21 8.22 -28.29 -5.69
N GLU A 22 8.88 -29.32 -6.21
CA GLU A 22 10.19 -29.85 -5.79
C GLU A 22 11.38 -28.90 -6.13
N GLU A 23 11.26 -27.60 -5.85
CA GLU A 23 12.40 -26.67 -5.88
C GLU A 23 12.66 -26.21 -4.43
N GLU A 24 13.91 -26.30 -3.97
CA GLU A 24 14.36 -25.76 -2.68
C GLU A 24 14.23 -24.21 -2.73
N GLU A 25 13.01 -23.68 -2.59
CA GLU A 25 12.79 -22.25 -2.36
C GLU A 25 13.10 -21.96 -0.88
N GLU A 26 14.04 -21.04 -0.63
CA GLU A 26 14.34 -20.55 0.71
C GLU A 26 13.04 -19.99 1.33
N GLU A 27 12.70 -20.39 2.56
CA GLU A 27 11.54 -19.86 3.30
C GLU A 27 11.64 -18.32 3.36
N GLU A 28 10.76 -17.61 2.64
CA GLU A 28 10.68 -16.14 2.71
C GLU A 28 10.22 -15.71 4.11
N GLU A 29 10.85 -14.68 4.69
CA GLU A 29 10.39 -14.10 5.95
C GLU A 29 9.00 -13.45 5.76
N PRO A 30 8.13 -13.47 6.79
CA PRO A 30 6.79 -12.89 6.69
C PRO A 30 6.87 -11.40 6.32
N PRO A 31 5.95 -10.91 5.47
CA PRO A 31 6.02 -9.55 4.96
C PRO A 31 5.85 -8.50 6.07
N SER A 32 6.72 -7.49 6.07
CA SER A 32 6.56 -6.25 6.85
C SER A 32 5.86 -5.17 6.03
N LEU A 33 5.30 -4.16 6.72
CA LEU A 33 4.61 -3.03 6.09
C LEU A 33 5.31 -1.72 6.42
N LEU A 34 5.75 -0.98 5.39
CA LEU A 34 6.25 0.38 5.55
C LEU A 34 5.18 1.40 5.15
N LEU A 35 4.70 2.19 6.11
CA LEU A 35 3.88 3.38 5.84
C LEU A 35 4.82 4.56 5.54
N LEU A 36 4.94 4.95 4.27
CA LEU A 36 5.91 5.95 3.82
C LEU A 36 5.27 7.31 3.50
N LEU A 37 5.61 8.33 4.29
CA LEU A 37 5.16 9.72 4.10
C LEU A 37 6.12 10.49 3.19
N ALA A 38 5.68 10.85 2.00
CA ALA A 38 6.41 11.79 1.16
C ALA A 38 6.15 13.24 1.61
N THR A 39 7.21 14.03 1.79
CA THR A 39 7.07 15.45 2.14
C THR A 39 6.83 16.34 0.93
N THR A 40 7.21 15.86 -0.26
CA THR A 40 6.90 16.49 -1.53
C THR A 40 6.06 15.55 -2.40
N ASN A 41 5.09 16.11 -3.13
CA ASN A 41 4.32 15.37 -4.13
C ASN A 41 4.73 15.85 -5.52
N ALA A 42 4.78 14.94 -6.50
CA ALA A 42 5.12 15.29 -7.88
C ALA A 42 4.06 16.20 -8.54
N ASP A 43 2.79 16.04 -8.16
CA ASP A 43 1.64 16.68 -8.84
C ASP A 43 0.85 17.66 -7.97
N LYS A 44 1.00 17.60 -6.65
CA LYS A 44 0.05 18.23 -5.71
C LYS A 44 0.73 19.29 -4.85
N PRO A 45 0.05 20.42 -4.59
CA PRO A 45 0.52 21.41 -3.63
C PRO A 45 0.59 20.82 -2.22
N SER A 46 1.16 21.58 -1.28
CA SER A 46 1.32 21.18 0.12
C SER A 46 0.01 20.69 0.75
N SER A 47 0.11 19.63 1.55
CA SER A 47 -1.03 19.03 2.27
C SER A 47 -1.60 20.00 3.32
N PRO A 48 -2.93 20.05 3.52
CA PRO A 48 -3.57 20.96 4.48
C PRO A 48 -3.25 20.64 5.95
N ALA A 49 -2.98 19.39 6.29
CA ALA A 49 -2.48 19.01 7.61
C ALA A 49 -0.95 19.07 7.66
N SER A 50 -0.42 19.53 8.80
CA SER A 50 1.02 19.57 9.08
C SER A 50 1.66 18.17 9.02
N TYR A 51 2.98 18.11 8.99
CA TYR A 51 3.69 16.81 8.96
C TYR A 51 3.46 16.01 10.25
N GLU A 52 3.40 16.70 11.38
CA GLU A 52 3.22 16.12 12.72
C GLU A 52 1.86 15.43 12.82
N HIS A 53 0.78 16.09 12.39
CA HIS A 53 -0.55 15.47 12.39
C HIS A 53 -0.63 14.30 11.42
N ARG A 54 0.00 14.38 10.24
CA ARG A 54 0.04 13.26 9.30
C ARG A 54 0.79 12.05 9.87
N LEU A 55 1.92 12.29 10.54
CA LEU A 55 2.68 11.24 11.19
C LEU A 55 1.88 10.61 12.33
N ALA A 56 1.22 11.41 13.17
CA ALA A 56 0.35 10.91 14.24
C ALA A 56 -0.79 10.04 13.68
N MET A 57 -1.45 10.47 12.60
CA MET A 57 -2.49 9.68 11.93
C MET A 57 -1.93 8.37 11.32
N MET A 58 -0.70 8.37 10.82
CA MET A 58 -0.05 7.15 10.33
C MET A 58 0.30 6.18 11.47
N CYS A 59 0.74 6.68 12.64
CA CYS A 59 0.93 5.85 13.83
C CYS A 59 -0.38 5.19 14.28
N LEU A 60 -1.47 5.96 14.34
CA LEU A 60 -2.79 5.44 14.69
C LEU A 60 -3.29 4.40 13.68
N LEU A 61 -3.02 4.60 12.39
CA LEU A 61 -3.31 3.62 11.36
C LEU A 61 -2.49 2.32 11.55
N ALA A 62 -1.21 2.43 11.87
CA ALA A 62 -0.35 1.28 12.13
C ALA A 62 -0.84 0.46 13.33
N GLU A 63 -1.16 1.11 14.44
CA GLU A 63 -1.74 0.48 15.64
C GLU A 63 -3.05 -0.25 15.31
N GLU A 64 -3.93 0.37 14.51
CA GLU A 64 -5.21 -0.24 14.15
C GLU A 64 -5.04 -1.46 13.23
N ILE A 65 -4.06 -1.43 12.31
CA ILE A 65 -3.70 -2.59 11.48
C ILE A 65 -3.19 -3.73 12.38
N GLN A 66 -2.27 -3.47 13.31
CA GLN A 66 -1.74 -4.48 14.24
C GLN A 66 -2.82 -5.10 15.11
N ASN A 67 -3.72 -4.26 15.65
CA ASN A 67 -4.85 -4.71 16.47
C ASN A 67 -5.79 -5.61 15.68
N LYS A 68 -6.13 -5.24 14.43
CA LYS A 68 -6.99 -6.08 13.57
C LYS A 68 -6.36 -7.44 13.31
N ILE A 69 -5.08 -7.49 12.97
CA ILE A 69 -4.37 -8.75 12.72
C ILE A 69 -4.35 -9.63 13.97
N SER A 70 -4.02 -9.06 15.14
CA SER A 70 -3.96 -9.78 16.41
C SER A 70 -5.34 -10.34 16.84
N SER A 71 -6.40 -9.57 16.58
CA SER A 71 -7.78 -9.99 16.92
C SER A 71 -8.28 -11.15 16.06
N SER A 72 -7.90 -11.21 14.77
CA SER A 72 -8.25 -12.30 13.87
C SER A 72 -7.61 -13.64 14.25
N SER A 73 -6.38 -13.61 14.81
CA SER A 73 -5.70 -14.83 15.29
C SER A 73 -6.33 -15.43 16.55
N SER A 74 -7.06 -14.63 17.34
CA SER A 74 -7.69 -15.09 18.58
C SER A 74 -9.05 -15.78 18.32
N SER A 75 -9.75 -15.43 17.24
CA SER A 75 -11.07 -15.99 16.91
C SER A 75 -11.06 -17.38 16.27
N SER A 76 -9.90 -17.88 15.85
CA SER A 76 -9.72 -19.20 15.23
C SER A 76 -9.28 -20.31 16.21
N SER A 77 -9.06 -19.99 17.49
CA SER A 77 -8.49 -20.90 18.49
C SER A 77 -9.53 -21.64 19.34
N SER A 78 -10.54 -22.25 18.71
CA SER A 78 -11.43 -23.21 19.38
C SER A 78 -11.36 -24.61 18.77
N SER A 79 -10.17 -25.15 18.57
CA SER A 79 -9.92 -26.60 18.64
C SER A 79 -8.42 -26.91 18.59
N SER A 80 -8.00 -27.82 19.48
CA SER A 80 -6.72 -28.51 19.57
C SER A 80 -5.45 -27.71 19.94
N SER A 81 -4.86 -28.20 21.01
CA SER A 81 -3.56 -27.90 21.58
C SER A 81 -2.40 -28.30 20.66
N SER A 82 -1.63 -27.31 20.21
CA SER A 82 -0.20 -27.43 19.91
C SER A 82 0.43 -26.05 20.04
N SER A 83 1.30 -25.91 21.04
CA SER A 83 2.15 -24.74 21.19
C SER A 83 3.08 -24.68 19.98
N ILE A 84 2.98 -23.65 19.12
CA ILE A 84 4.05 -22.99 18.34
C ILE A 84 3.52 -21.95 17.34
N ASP A 85 2.23 -21.91 16.99
CA ASP A 85 1.72 -20.94 16.00
C ASP A 85 1.45 -19.53 16.58
N ASN A 86 2.46 -18.92 17.19
CA ASN A 86 2.49 -17.47 17.36
C ASN A 86 2.73 -16.86 15.98
N ILE A 87 1.66 -16.68 15.20
CA ILE A 87 1.70 -15.85 14.00
C ILE A 87 2.06 -14.44 14.49
N LEU A 88 3.32 -14.07 14.32
CA LEU A 88 3.80 -12.73 14.65
C LEU A 88 3.02 -11.75 13.79
N ALA A 89 2.40 -10.75 14.43
CA ALA A 89 1.83 -9.63 13.71
C ALA A 89 2.95 -9.00 12.86
N PRO A 90 2.68 -8.62 11.60
CA PRO A 90 3.71 -8.09 10.73
C PRO A 90 4.28 -6.82 11.33
N GLN A 91 5.61 -6.67 11.22
CA GLN A 91 6.28 -5.42 11.57
C GLN A 91 5.68 -4.30 10.73
N ILE A 92 5.29 -3.19 11.38
CA ILE A 92 4.81 -2.00 10.69
C ILE A 92 5.73 -0.83 11.01
N ASP A 93 6.49 -0.41 10.02
CA ASP A 93 7.38 0.74 10.10
C ASP A 93 6.73 2.00 9.54
N ILE A 94 7.21 3.15 10.01
CA ILE A 94 6.76 4.46 9.53
C ILE A 94 7.98 5.23 9.05
N GLY A 95 7.99 5.55 7.76
CA GLY A 95 9.08 6.27 7.11
C GLY A 95 8.67 7.67 6.66
N ILE A 96 9.64 8.56 6.54
CA ILE A 96 9.48 9.88 5.94
C ILE A 96 10.52 10.02 4.83
N THR A 97 10.13 10.53 3.67
CA THR A 97 11.02 10.74 2.53
C THR A 97 10.81 12.11 1.90
N PRO A 98 11.88 12.81 1.49
CA PRO A 98 11.75 14.02 0.69
C PRO A 98 11.41 13.72 -0.77
N HIS A 99 11.55 12.47 -1.21
CA HIS A 99 11.45 12.11 -2.62
C HIS A 99 10.00 11.98 -3.10
N PRO A 100 9.63 12.66 -4.20
CA PRO A 100 8.26 12.60 -4.72
C PRO A 100 8.03 11.37 -5.61
N ARG A 101 9.03 10.93 -6.37
CA ARG A 101 8.90 9.83 -7.34
C ARG A 101 9.15 8.49 -6.68
N PHE A 102 8.42 7.47 -7.12
CA PHE A 102 8.56 6.12 -6.59
C PHE A 102 9.93 5.48 -6.88
N ILE A 103 10.53 5.78 -8.04
CA ILE A 103 11.87 5.31 -8.39
C ILE A 103 12.95 5.79 -7.41
N ASP A 104 12.84 7.04 -6.96
CA ASP A 104 13.80 7.63 -6.01
C ASP A 104 13.62 6.98 -4.63
N LYS A 105 12.37 6.78 -4.19
CA LYS A 105 12.06 6.10 -2.93
C LYS A 105 12.54 4.65 -2.92
N SER A 106 12.36 3.93 -4.03
CA SER A 106 12.83 2.55 -4.18
C SER A 106 14.35 2.47 -4.12
N THR A 107 15.04 3.43 -4.76
CA THR A 107 16.50 3.55 -4.71
C THR A 107 16.99 3.81 -3.29
N ASP A 108 16.36 4.73 -2.56
CA ASP A 108 16.71 5.00 -1.15
C ASP A 108 16.54 3.76 -0.28
N LEU A 109 15.42 3.05 -0.43
CA LEU A 109 15.14 1.83 0.34
C LEU A 109 16.16 0.74 0.02
N SER A 110 16.49 0.52 -1.26
CA SER A 110 17.50 -0.48 -1.65
C SER A 110 18.89 -0.18 -1.10
N ASN A 111 19.21 1.09 -0.84
CA ASN A 111 20.48 1.51 -0.24
C ASN A 111 20.40 1.63 1.29
N HIS A 112 19.24 1.37 1.90
CA HIS A 112 19.04 1.55 3.33
C HIS A 112 19.56 0.32 4.11
N PRO A 113 20.36 0.50 5.19
CA PRO A 113 20.92 -0.64 5.93
C PRO A 113 19.90 -1.61 6.54
N PHE A 114 18.67 -1.13 6.83
CA PHE A 114 17.57 -1.97 7.33
C PHE A 114 16.80 -2.71 6.23
N PHE A 115 17.03 -2.40 4.95
CA PHE A 115 16.35 -3.03 3.82
C PHE A 115 17.35 -3.41 2.71
N PRO A 116 18.34 -4.30 3.00
CA PRO A 116 19.38 -4.63 2.02
C PRO A 116 18.76 -5.25 0.77
N SER A 117 19.11 -4.71 -0.40
CA SER A 117 18.53 -5.08 -1.70
C SER A 117 18.75 -6.55 -2.10
N GLU A 118 19.74 -7.20 -1.50
CA GLU A 118 20.11 -8.59 -1.74
C GLU A 118 19.11 -9.58 -1.13
N VAL A 119 18.42 -9.16 -0.06
CA VAL A 119 17.51 -10.03 0.71
C VAL A 119 16.11 -9.42 0.86
N THR A 120 15.93 -8.14 0.51
CA THR A 120 14.64 -7.45 0.66
C THR A 120 13.96 -7.28 -0.69
N ARG A 121 12.80 -7.92 -0.86
CA ARG A 121 11.89 -7.68 -1.98
C ARG A 121 10.95 -6.52 -1.66
N GLN A 122 10.96 -5.48 -2.49
CA GLN A 122 10.00 -4.37 -2.36
C GLN A 122 8.69 -4.68 -3.09
N VAL A 123 7.56 -4.55 -2.39
CA VAL A 123 6.22 -4.60 -2.98
C VAL A 123 5.54 -3.24 -2.80
N TRP A 124 5.30 -2.55 -3.92
CA TRP A 124 4.68 -1.23 -3.92
C TRP A 124 3.17 -1.33 -4.05
N ILE A 125 2.44 -0.97 -2.99
CA ILE A 125 0.98 -0.99 -2.96
C ILE A 125 0.41 0.30 -3.54
N LEU A 126 -0.31 0.22 -4.65
CA LEU A 126 -0.89 1.37 -5.36
C LEU A 126 -2.38 1.14 -5.67
N GLY A 127 -3.12 2.22 -5.86
CA GLY A 127 -4.39 2.18 -6.59
C GLY A 127 -4.17 2.39 -8.09
N TYR A 128 -5.12 1.92 -8.90
CA TYR A 128 -5.04 2.01 -10.37
C TYR A 128 -4.73 3.42 -10.91
N ASP A 129 -5.36 4.48 -10.37
CA ASP A 129 -5.06 5.88 -10.74
C ASP A 129 -3.57 6.25 -10.60
N THR A 130 -2.91 5.67 -9.59
CA THR A 130 -1.49 5.93 -9.32
C THR A 130 -0.60 5.06 -10.20
N LEU A 131 -1.01 3.85 -10.58
CA LEU A 131 -0.33 3.07 -11.61
C LEU A 131 -0.27 3.85 -12.93
N ILE A 132 -1.40 4.42 -13.39
CA ILE A 132 -1.44 5.21 -14.63
C ILE A 132 -0.46 6.37 -14.59
N ARG A 133 -0.34 7.05 -13.43
CA ARG A 133 0.66 8.12 -13.26
C ARG A 133 2.08 7.58 -13.19
N LEU A 134 2.31 6.48 -12.48
CA LEU A 134 3.63 5.84 -12.41
C LEU A 134 4.14 5.46 -13.79
N LEU A 135 3.28 4.96 -14.67
CA LEU A 135 3.66 4.57 -16.03
C LEU A 135 3.66 5.73 -17.04
N ASN A 136 3.40 6.98 -16.60
CA ASN A 136 3.38 8.12 -17.50
C ASN A 136 4.81 8.69 -17.70
N PRO A 137 5.36 8.67 -18.94
CA PRO A 137 6.72 9.11 -19.19
C PRO A 137 7.03 10.58 -18.85
N LYS A 138 6.00 11.42 -18.69
CA LYS A 138 6.18 12.83 -18.28
C LYS A 138 6.90 12.98 -16.94
N TYR A 139 6.83 11.97 -16.05
CA TYR A 139 7.49 11.97 -14.74
C TYR A 139 8.96 11.56 -14.77
N TYR A 140 9.51 11.23 -15.94
CA TYR A 140 10.87 10.72 -16.11
C TYR A 140 11.74 11.62 -17.00
N PRO A 141 11.93 12.91 -16.65
CA PRO A 141 12.85 13.77 -17.39
C PRO A 141 14.31 13.34 -17.18
N PRO A 142 15.23 13.67 -18.13
CA PRO A 142 14.97 14.45 -19.34
C PRO A 142 14.49 13.60 -20.53
N HIS A 143 14.64 12.27 -20.46
CA HIS A 143 14.42 11.39 -21.60
C HIS A 143 12.96 11.02 -21.83
N HIS A 144 12.11 11.17 -20.81
CA HIS A 144 10.69 10.80 -20.85
C HIS A 144 10.49 9.35 -21.33
N THR A 145 11.19 8.42 -20.67
CA THR A 145 11.06 6.98 -20.88
C THR A 145 10.90 6.26 -19.54
N LEU A 146 10.43 5.02 -19.56
CA LEU A 146 10.30 4.19 -18.34
C LEU A 146 11.57 3.42 -17.98
N THR A 147 12.72 3.75 -18.59
CA THR A 147 14.00 3.05 -18.34
C THR A 147 14.39 3.07 -16.86
N ASP A 148 14.20 4.20 -16.19
CA ASP A 148 14.50 4.34 -14.76
C ASP A 148 13.58 3.46 -13.92
N LEU A 149 12.32 3.30 -14.32
CA LEU A 149 11.37 2.41 -13.62
C LEU A 149 11.84 0.96 -13.65
N HIS A 150 12.37 0.49 -14.80
CA HIS A 150 12.91 -0.86 -14.95
C HIS A 150 14.17 -1.10 -14.12
N THR A 151 15.06 -0.11 -14.09
CA THR A 151 16.38 -0.24 -13.43
C THR A 151 16.33 0.02 -11.93
N THR A 152 15.22 0.55 -11.41
CA THR A 152 15.04 0.85 -9.99
C THR A 152 13.86 0.07 -9.40
N LEU A 153 12.64 0.60 -9.48
CA LEU A 153 11.46 0.06 -8.79
C LEU A 153 11.09 -1.35 -9.23
N LEU A 154 11.25 -1.67 -10.52
CA LEU A 154 10.94 -2.99 -11.08
C LEU A 154 12.18 -3.91 -11.16
N SER A 155 13.30 -3.50 -10.57
CA SER A 155 14.52 -4.31 -10.54
C SER A 155 14.33 -5.60 -9.71
N SER A 156 15.19 -6.59 -9.97
CA SER A 156 15.28 -7.83 -9.19
C SER A 156 13.92 -8.53 -9.03
N THR A 157 13.49 -8.82 -7.81
CA THR A 157 12.24 -9.51 -7.47
C THR A 157 11.10 -8.55 -7.13
N ASN A 158 11.32 -7.23 -7.19
CA ASN A 158 10.32 -6.23 -6.79
C ASN A 158 9.03 -6.35 -7.60
N ARG A 159 7.92 -5.96 -6.97
CA ARG A 159 6.56 -6.03 -7.53
C ARG A 159 5.80 -4.72 -7.28
N ILE A 160 4.76 -4.51 -8.08
CA ILE A 160 3.72 -3.51 -7.82
C ILE A 160 2.41 -4.24 -7.59
N LEU A 161 1.83 -4.10 -6.41
CA LEU A 161 0.47 -4.57 -6.13
C LEU A 161 -0.51 -3.45 -6.42
N VAL A 162 -1.43 -3.66 -7.35
CA VAL A 162 -2.36 -2.62 -7.81
C VAL A 162 -3.78 -3.02 -7.49
N PHE A 163 -4.43 -2.21 -6.66
CA PHE A 163 -5.85 -2.34 -6.39
C PHE A 163 -6.68 -1.68 -7.49
N THR A 164 -7.64 -2.42 -8.02
CA THR A 164 -8.63 -1.89 -8.97
C THR A 164 -9.46 -0.80 -8.30
N ARG A 165 -9.91 0.15 -9.11
CA ARG A 165 -10.78 1.22 -8.66
C ARG A 165 -11.84 1.53 -9.71
N PRO A 166 -12.83 0.63 -9.89
CA PRO A 166 -13.92 0.84 -10.83
C PRO A 166 -14.75 2.06 -10.43
N GLY A 167 -15.42 2.69 -11.39
CA GLY A 167 -16.29 3.85 -11.11
C GLY A 167 -15.60 5.22 -11.11
N THR A 168 -14.29 5.25 -11.38
CA THR A 168 -13.57 6.49 -11.73
C THR A 168 -13.62 6.74 -13.25
N ASP A 169 -13.09 7.88 -13.70
CA ASP A 169 -12.94 8.20 -15.13
C ASP A 169 -11.98 7.24 -15.88
N LEU A 170 -11.35 6.29 -15.17
CA LEU A 170 -10.36 5.34 -15.70
C LEU A 170 -10.94 3.97 -16.05
N GLY A 171 -12.26 3.86 -16.20
CA GLY A 171 -12.95 2.68 -16.71
C GLY A 171 -13.37 1.66 -15.64
N ASN A 172 -13.98 0.57 -16.12
CA ASN A 172 -14.44 -0.54 -15.28
C ASN A 172 -13.29 -1.52 -14.97
N GLU A 173 -13.53 -2.46 -14.05
CA GLU A 173 -12.55 -3.46 -13.65
C GLU A 173 -11.91 -4.21 -14.84
N SER A 174 -12.73 -4.73 -15.76
CA SER A 174 -12.24 -5.46 -16.94
C SER A 174 -11.28 -4.61 -17.78
N SER A 175 -11.62 -3.35 -18.05
CA SER A 175 -10.75 -2.45 -18.81
C SER A 175 -9.44 -2.13 -18.10
N GLN A 176 -9.42 -2.14 -16.75
CA GLN A 176 -8.20 -1.94 -15.96
C GLN A 176 -7.26 -3.15 -16.06
N TYR A 177 -7.82 -4.37 -16.02
CA TYR A 177 -7.05 -5.60 -16.26
C TYR A 177 -6.53 -5.69 -17.70
N GLU A 178 -7.38 -5.37 -18.68
CA GLU A 178 -7.00 -5.34 -20.10
C GLU A 178 -5.84 -4.37 -20.35
N TYR A 179 -5.90 -3.17 -19.77
CA TYR A 179 -4.80 -2.21 -19.84
C TYR A 179 -3.51 -2.80 -19.26
N SER A 180 -3.55 -3.34 -18.03
CA SER A 180 -2.36 -3.93 -17.39
C SER A 180 -1.76 -5.07 -18.22
N ASN A 181 -2.59 -5.93 -18.80
CA ASN A 181 -2.16 -7.05 -19.65
C ASN A 181 -1.61 -6.60 -21.02
N SER A 182 -2.01 -5.42 -21.49
CA SER A 182 -1.52 -4.84 -22.74
C SER A 182 -0.15 -4.16 -22.63
N LEU A 183 0.33 -3.93 -21.40
CA LEU A 183 1.66 -3.34 -21.16
C LEU A 183 2.78 -4.28 -21.63
N ASP A 184 3.96 -3.69 -21.86
CA ASP A 184 5.15 -4.47 -22.19
C ASP A 184 5.36 -5.60 -21.16
N PRO A 185 5.69 -6.84 -21.58
CA PRO A 185 5.89 -7.97 -20.68
C PRO A 185 6.89 -7.73 -19.55
N SER A 186 7.88 -6.86 -19.73
CA SER A 186 8.83 -6.49 -18.68
C SER A 186 8.20 -5.64 -17.57
N ILE A 187 7.04 -5.03 -17.81
CA ILE A 187 6.23 -4.29 -16.83
C ILE A 187 5.05 -5.14 -16.35
N SER A 188 4.25 -5.72 -17.26
CA SER A 188 3.00 -6.41 -16.88
C SER A 188 3.26 -7.62 -15.98
N LYS A 189 4.36 -8.37 -16.20
CA LYS A 189 4.76 -9.47 -15.32
C LYS A 189 5.20 -9.04 -13.91
N LYS A 190 5.39 -7.74 -13.68
CA LYS A 190 5.77 -7.15 -12.39
C LYS A 190 4.59 -6.52 -11.65
N ILE A 191 3.40 -6.50 -12.27
CA ILE A 191 2.18 -5.92 -11.70
C ILE A 191 1.24 -7.04 -11.28
N ASP A 192 0.90 -7.04 -9.99
CA ASP A 192 -0.11 -7.92 -9.41
C ASP A 192 -1.42 -7.11 -9.26
N MET A 193 -2.37 -7.32 -10.17
CA MET A 193 -3.69 -6.67 -10.12
C MET A 193 -4.61 -7.40 -9.13
N VAL A 194 -5.29 -6.65 -8.25
CA VAL A 194 -6.17 -7.18 -7.19
C VAL A 194 -7.46 -6.39 -7.10
N VAL A 195 -8.59 -7.10 -6.96
CA VAL A 195 -9.87 -6.52 -6.61
C VAL A 195 -9.97 -6.41 -5.08
N PRO A 196 -10.34 -5.24 -4.52
CA PRO A 196 -10.55 -5.12 -3.07
C PRO A 196 -11.57 -6.14 -2.53
N ASP A 197 -11.23 -6.83 -1.44
CA ASP A 197 -12.10 -7.87 -0.84
C ASP A 197 -13.44 -7.31 -0.36
N ASP A 198 -13.43 -6.04 0.05
CA ASP A 198 -14.58 -5.33 0.59
C ASP A 198 -14.77 -4.01 -0.18
N PRO A 199 -15.41 -4.06 -1.36
CA PRO A 199 -15.58 -2.90 -2.22
C PRO A 199 -16.31 -1.75 -1.51
N GLU A 200 -17.27 -2.04 -0.63
CA GLU A 200 -18.04 -1.02 0.09
C GLU A 200 -17.17 -0.20 1.06
N GLN A 201 -16.15 -0.83 1.67
CA GLN A 201 -15.22 -0.14 2.58
C GLN A 201 -14.13 0.68 1.88
N VAL A 202 -14.00 0.56 0.56
CA VAL A 202 -12.97 1.26 -0.21
C VAL A 202 -13.53 2.18 -1.28
N ASP A 203 -14.75 1.92 -1.73
CA ASP A 203 -15.43 2.72 -2.73
C ASP A 203 -15.76 4.11 -2.18
N GLY A 204 -15.60 5.13 -3.01
CA GLY A 204 -15.79 6.53 -2.61
C GLY A 204 -14.79 7.06 -1.58
N VAL A 205 -13.91 6.24 -1.00
CA VAL A 205 -12.94 6.70 0.01
C VAL A 205 -11.86 7.54 -0.66
N SER A 206 -11.75 8.80 -0.25
CA SER A 206 -10.66 9.68 -0.64
C SER A 206 -10.40 10.73 0.43
N SER A 207 -9.14 11.17 0.57
CA SER A 207 -8.80 12.24 1.51
C SER A 207 -9.55 13.55 1.19
N THR A 208 -9.95 13.78 -0.06
CA THR A 208 -10.76 14.95 -0.43
C THR A 208 -12.17 14.85 0.12
N ASN A 209 -12.80 13.68 0.01
CA ASN A 209 -14.14 13.45 0.57
C ASN A 209 -14.12 13.56 2.10
N VAL A 210 -13.09 13.01 2.75
CA VAL A 210 -12.91 13.14 4.21
C VAL A 210 -12.81 14.61 4.62
N ARG A 211 -11.93 15.39 3.99
CA ARG A 211 -11.77 16.83 4.34
C ARG A 211 -13.02 17.65 4.06
N ASN A 212 -13.70 17.37 2.94
CA ASN A 212 -14.95 18.07 2.61
C ASN A 212 -16.04 17.72 3.62
N GLY A 213 -16.21 16.45 3.96
CA GLY A 213 -17.21 16.03 4.95
C GLY A 213 -16.97 16.65 6.34
N VAL A 214 -15.72 16.74 6.79
CA VAL A 214 -15.37 17.45 8.04
C VAL A 214 -15.78 18.93 7.96
N ARG A 215 -15.40 19.63 6.88
CA ARG A 215 -15.72 21.05 6.69
C ARG A 215 -17.22 21.31 6.57
N ASP A 216 -17.93 20.41 5.90
CA ASP A 216 -19.35 20.54 5.62
C ASP A 216 -20.21 20.06 6.82
N GLY A 217 -19.58 19.52 7.87
CA GLY A 217 -20.22 19.06 9.10
C GLY A 217 -21.01 17.76 8.94
N SER A 218 -20.69 16.94 7.93
CA SER A 218 -21.28 15.61 7.79
C SER A 218 -20.66 14.64 8.82
N GLU A 219 -21.34 13.54 9.13
CA GLU A 219 -20.77 12.46 9.96
C GLU A 219 -20.15 11.35 9.08
N ASP A 220 -20.55 11.25 7.80
CA ASP A 220 -20.14 10.18 6.89
C ASP A 220 -18.63 10.14 6.61
N TRP A 221 -17.89 11.22 6.86
CA TRP A 221 -16.44 11.24 6.61
C TRP A 221 -15.68 10.27 7.52
N GLU A 222 -16.23 9.94 8.69
CA GLU A 222 -15.61 9.01 9.64
C GLU A 222 -15.46 7.61 9.04
N LEU A 223 -16.37 7.21 8.14
CA LEU A 223 -16.31 5.94 7.42
C LEU A 223 -15.11 5.86 6.47
N GLY A 224 -14.56 7.01 6.05
CA GLY A 224 -13.41 7.09 5.16
C GLY A 224 -12.05 6.92 5.84
N VAL A 225 -12.02 6.78 7.17
CA VAL A 225 -10.79 6.65 7.97
C VAL A 225 -10.96 5.61 9.06
N CYS A 226 -9.83 5.20 9.65
CA CYS A 226 -9.87 4.28 10.80
C CYS A 226 -10.23 5.05 12.08
N SER A 227 -10.75 4.35 13.09
CA SER A 227 -11.36 4.97 14.28
C SER A 227 -10.39 5.87 15.05
N GLY A 228 -9.11 5.47 15.14
CA GLY A 228 -8.07 6.28 15.77
C GLY A 228 -7.88 7.62 15.04
N VAL A 229 -7.86 7.59 13.71
CA VAL A 229 -7.69 8.77 12.87
C VAL A 229 -8.90 9.69 12.95
N ALA A 230 -10.13 9.15 12.93
CA ALA A 230 -11.35 9.95 13.11
C ALA A 230 -11.32 10.74 14.42
N ARG A 231 -11.02 10.05 15.54
CA ARG A 231 -10.89 10.69 16.86
C ARG A 231 -9.83 11.78 16.88
N TRP A 232 -8.69 11.54 16.23
CA TRP A 232 -7.62 12.53 16.13
C TRP A 232 -8.06 13.78 15.36
N ILE A 233 -8.69 13.60 14.20
CA ILE A 233 -9.22 14.70 13.38
C ILE A 233 -10.19 15.56 14.19
N GLY A 234 -11.16 14.93 14.87
CA GLY A 234 -12.14 15.64 15.69
C GLY A 234 -11.53 16.36 16.89
N ARG A 235 -10.57 15.72 17.59
CA ARG A 235 -9.92 16.31 18.78
C ARG A 235 -9.04 17.51 18.43
N GLU A 236 -8.26 17.41 17.36
CA GLU A 236 -7.34 18.48 16.93
C GLU A 236 -8.02 19.55 16.06
N GLY A 237 -9.31 19.38 15.74
CA GLY A 237 -10.06 20.32 14.90
C GLY A 237 -9.48 20.45 13.49
N LEU A 238 -9.01 19.36 12.90
CA LEU A 238 -8.38 19.39 11.58
C LEU A 238 -9.44 19.56 10.49
N TYR A 239 -9.11 20.31 9.44
CA TYR A 239 -9.94 20.48 8.23
C TYR A 239 -11.26 21.24 8.42
N LEU A 240 -11.43 21.93 9.55
CA LEU A 240 -12.51 22.89 9.80
C LEU A 240 -12.35 24.16 8.95
#